data_AF-A0A849E398-F1
#
_entry.id   AF-A0A849E398-F1
#
_cell.length_a   1.000
_cell.length_b   1.000
_cell.length_c   1.000
_cell.angle_alpha   90.00
_cell.angle_beta   90.00
_cell.angle_gamma   90.00
#
_symmetry.space_group_name_H-M   'P 1'
#
loop_
_entity.id
_entity.type
_entity.pdbx_description
1 polymer ?
#
loop_
_entity_poly.entity_id
_entity_poly.type
_entity_poly.pdbx_seq_one_letter_code
_entity_poly.pdbx_strand_id
1 'polypeptide(L)'
;MQKSNFLFTTLITASLLINLTGCGSDDNDTIELPEIPKLMVPTYAPSAGSIPVPNDILFLGTTDLTLNIPVADPENFGDPQVAINSLDGWSALAPFAINFHANDASLTLNPSSVVGGAGVHVFQVNTLRAEVAPGIPGPTGPVTSVIRELTPNLEYVVTPTSSSSIAIIPTTPFEQQAGYMVVLTNALTDSAGNPLQADFEYFSAKSPTPIPASSSLAALEPVRQLVNAMEAAADAG
;
A
#
# COMPACT_ATOMS: atom_id res chain seq x y z
N MET A 1 20.13 -11.09 -0.67
CA MET A 1 19.70 -9.91 0.10
C MET A 1 20.87 -8.96 0.29
N GLN A 2 20.97 -7.95 -0.56
CA GLN A 2 22.03 -6.95 -0.52
C GLN A 2 21.55 -5.82 0.40
N LYS A 3 22.19 -5.65 1.56
CA LYS A 3 21.86 -4.59 2.53
C LYS A 3 22.48 -3.29 2.04
N SER A 4 21.64 -2.36 1.57
CA SER A 4 22.06 -0.98 1.32
C SER A 4 21.83 -0.17 2.59
N ASN A 5 22.93 0.18 3.28
CA ASN A 5 22.92 1.13 4.38
C ASN A 5 22.81 2.55 3.82
N PHE A 6 21.65 3.18 3.94
CA PHE A 6 21.52 4.62 3.77
C PHE A 6 21.73 5.30 5.13
N LEU A 7 22.86 5.99 5.28
CA LEU A 7 23.10 6.91 6.39
C LEU A 7 22.24 8.16 6.18
N PHE A 8 21.28 8.39 7.08
CA PHE A 8 20.56 9.66 7.19
C PHE A 8 21.34 10.62 8.08
N THR A 9 21.87 11.69 7.49
CA THR A 9 22.49 12.80 8.25
C THR A 9 21.45 13.87 8.52
N THR A 10 21.34 14.23 9.80
CA THR A 10 20.45 15.21 10.41
C THR A 10 20.60 16.61 9.79
N LEU A 11 19.49 17.21 9.32
CA LEU A 11 19.44 18.60 8.88
C LEU A 11 19.50 19.54 10.11
N ILE A 12 20.64 20.21 10.31
CA ILE A 12 20.77 21.32 11.25
C ILE A 12 20.22 22.57 10.56
N THR A 13 19.23 23.22 11.19
CA THR A 13 18.75 24.55 10.82
C THR A 13 19.85 25.60 11.06
N ALA A 14 20.52 26.03 10.00
CA ALA A 14 21.43 27.16 10.03
C ALA A 14 20.77 28.36 9.33
N SER A 15 20.32 29.33 10.13
CA SER A 15 19.89 30.64 9.66
C SER A 15 21.10 31.36 9.03
N LEU A 16 21.15 31.43 7.70
CA LEU A 16 22.24 32.07 6.98
C LEU A 16 21.89 33.54 6.68
N LEU A 17 22.54 34.45 7.42
CA LEU A 17 22.56 35.88 7.13
C LEU A 17 23.36 36.13 5.83
N ILE A 18 22.70 36.67 4.82
CA ILE A 18 23.32 37.03 3.53
C ILE A 18 24.13 38.30 3.75
N ASN A 19 25.46 38.17 3.78
CA ASN A 19 26.37 39.31 3.59
C ASN A 19 26.60 39.49 2.09
N LEU A 20 26.21 40.66 1.59
CA LEU A 20 26.43 41.10 0.22
C LEU A 20 27.80 41.79 0.14
N THR A 21 28.79 41.11 -0.44
CA THR A 21 30.01 41.76 -0.98
C THR A 21 30.38 41.05 -2.28
N GLY A 22 30.32 41.76 -3.41
CA GLY A 22 30.74 41.24 -4.71
C GLY A 22 32.21 41.51 -5.00
N CYS A 23 32.84 40.70 -5.88
CA CYS A 23 33.74 41.16 -6.93
C CYS A 23 34.13 40.00 -7.88
N GLY A 24 33.80 40.18 -9.16
CA GLY A 24 34.36 39.59 -10.40
C GLY A 24 35.21 38.32 -10.40
N SER A 25 34.72 37.32 -11.14
CA SER A 25 35.38 36.74 -12.32
C SER A 25 34.40 35.80 -13.02
N ASP A 26 34.45 35.74 -14.35
CA ASP A 26 33.53 35.03 -15.25
C ASP A 26 33.62 33.50 -15.14
N ASP A 27 33.10 32.93 -14.06
CA ASP A 27 32.73 31.51 -14.01
C ASP A 27 31.22 31.44 -13.76
N ASN A 28 30.47 31.08 -14.82
CA ASN A 28 29.07 30.69 -14.69
C ASN A 28 29.03 29.31 -14.02
N ASP A 29 29.37 29.27 -12.72
CA ASP A 29 29.24 28.09 -11.88
C ASP A 29 27.75 27.93 -11.58
N THR A 30 27.03 27.35 -12.55
CA THR A 30 25.65 26.95 -12.36
C THR A 30 25.63 25.94 -11.22
N ILE A 31 25.02 26.32 -10.10
CA ILE A 31 24.75 25.40 -9.00
C ILE A 31 23.86 24.29 -9.55
N GLU A 32 24.45 23.16 -9.90
CA GLU A 32 23.74 21.97 -10.34
C GLU A 32 23.09 21.36 -9.10
N LEU A 33 21.80 21.65 -8.92
CA LEU A 33 21.03 21.02 -7.86
C LEU A 33 20.89 19.52 -8.20
N PRO A 34 21.08 18.62 -7.23
CA PRO A 34 20.91 17.20 -7.48
C PRO A 34 19.50 16.94 -8.03
N GLU A 35 19.41 16.21 -9.15
CA GLU A 35 18.13 15.78 -9.70
C GLU A 35 17.40 14.91 -8.67
N ILE A 36 16.15 15.26 -8.38
CA ILE A 36 15.30 14.43 -7.51
C ILE A 36 14.99 13.14 -8.28
N PRO A 37 15.30 11.95 -7.74
CA PRO A 37 14.98 10.70 -8.41
C PRO A 37 13.50 10.61 -8.72
N LYS A 38 13.17 10.35 -9.99
CA LYS A 38 11.80 10.08 -10.40
C LYS A 38 11.41 8.69 -9.89
N LEU A 39 10.25 8.60 -9.25
CA LEU A 39 9.77 7.38 -8.64
C LEU A 39 8.26 7.26 -8.85
N MET A 40 7.83 6.01 -8.97
CA MET A 40 6.43 5.63 -8.99
C MET A 40 6.22 4.55 -7.92
N VAL A 41 5.14 4.69 -7.15
CA VAL A 41 4.80 3.82 -6.02
C VAL A 41 3.34 3.38 -6.09
N PRO A 42 2.99 2.17 -5.63
CA PRO A 42 1.60 1.82 -5.34
C PRO A 42 1.07 2.68 -4.19
N THR A 43 -0.17 3.16 -4.29
CA THR A 43 -0.79 3.96 -3.24
C THR A 43 -1.02 3.12 -1.99
N TYR A 44 -0.32 3.42 -0.90
CA TYR A 44 -0.58 2.81 0.42
C TYR A 44 -0.22 3.81 1.53
N ALA A 45 -1.16 4.70 1.85
CA ALA A 45 -1.06 5.69 2.92
C ALA A 45 -2.27 5.56 3.85
N PRO A 46 -2.33 4.52 4.71
CA PRO A 46 -3.41 4.33 5.67
C PRO A 46 -3.65 5.51 6.60
N SER A 47 -2.61 6.28 6.97
CA SER A 47 -2.81 7.48 7.81
C SER A 47 -3.64 8.58 7.13
N ALA A 48 -3.64 8.59 5.79
CA ALA A 48 -4.39 9.52 4.95
C ALA A 48 -5.67 8.89 4.37
N GLY A 49 -6.04 7.68 4.77
CA GLY A 49 -7.18 6.94 4.21
C GLY A 49 -7.00 6.55 2.73
N SER A 50 -5.78 6.67 2.18
CA SER A 50 -5.48 6.37 0.78
C SER A 50 -4.88 4.96 0.68
N ILE A 51 -5.75 3.97 0.68
CA ILE A 51 -5.41 2.54 0.58
C ILE A 51 -6.20 1.90 -0.56
N PRO A 52 -5.71 0.81 -1.19
CA PRO A 52 -6.52 0.06 -2.14
C PRO A 52 -7.77 -0.46 -1.44
N VAL A 53 -8.90 -0.54 -2.14
CA VAL A 53 -10.11 -1.22 -1.66
C VAL A 53 -10.37 -2.41 -2.59
N PRO A 54 -10.72 -3.59 -2.07
CA PRO A 54 -10.97 -3.93 -0.67
C PRO A 54 -9.70 -3.97 0.19
N ASN A 55 -9.82 -3.65 1.47
CA ASN A 55 -8.72 -3.75 2.44
C ASN A 55 -9.23 -3.96 3.86
N ASP A 56 -8.61 -4.91 4.55
CA ASP A 56 -9.03 -5.38 5.86
C ASP A 56 -8.78 -4.39 7.00
N ILE A 57 -7.93 -3.38 6.79
CA ILE A 57 -7.77 -2.25 7.72
C ILE A 57 -9.12 -1.54 7.93
N LEU A 58 -10.03 -1.61 6.96
CA LEU A 58 -11.36 -1.00 7.06
C LEU A 58 -12.33 -1.81 7.95
N PHE A 59 -11.92 -2.94 8.52
CA PHE A 59 -12.65 -3.58 9.63
C PHE A 59 -12.18 -3.09 11.00
N LEU A 60 -11.14 -2.25 11.07
CA LEU A 60 -10.58 -1.84 12.35
C LEU A 60 -11.65 -1.14 13.22
N GLY A 61 -11.84 -1.65 14.44
CA GLY A 61 -12.80 -1.13 15.40
C GLY A 61 -14.24 -1.62 15.24
N THR A 62 -14.54 -2.47 14.26
CA THR A 62 -15.87 -3.08 14.12
C THR A 62 -16.16 -4.06 15.27
N THR A 63 -17.43 -4.12 15.69
CA THR A 63 -17.94 -5.08 16.68
C THR A 63 -19.01 -6.01 16.12
N ASP A 64 -19.48 -5.73 14.90
CA ASP A 64 -20.63 -6.39 14.26
C ASP A 64 -20.28 -7.01 12.90
N LEU A 65 -18.98 -7.11 12.60
CA LEU A 65 -18.39 -7.69 11.39
C LEU A 65 -18.55 -6.82 10.12
N THR A 66 -19.20 -5.67 10.23
CA THR A 66 -19.36 -4.76 9.10
C THR A 66 -18.11 -3.92 8.83
N LEU A 67 -18.04 -3.37 7.62
CA LEU A 67 -17.01 -2.40 7.24
C LEU A 67 -17.16 -1.10 8.04
N ASN A 68 -16.03 -0.51 8.42
CA ASN A 68 -15.92 0.73 9.17
C ASN A 68 -15.14 1.78 8.36
N ILE A 69 -15.62 2.07 7.14
CA ILE A 69 -15.05 3.11 6.27
C ILE A 69 -15.34 4.48 6.90
N PRO A 70 -14.34 5.36 7.09
CA PRO A 70 -14.58 6.72 7.57
C PRO A 70 -15.50 7.49 6.61
N VAL A 71 -16.61 8.01 7.15
CA VAL A 71 -17.59 8.83 6.42
C VAL A 71 -17.82 10.15 7.15
N ALA A 72 -18.21 11.20 6.43
CA ALA A 72 -18.44 12.52 7.01
C ALA A 72 -19.70 12.57 7.90
N ASP A 73 -20.75 11.87 7.48
CA ASP A 73 -22.02 11.76 8.21
C ASP A 73 -22.57 10.33 8.08
N PRO A 74 -22.52 9.52 9.16
CA PRO A 74 -23.02 8.15 9.15
C PRO A 74 -24.55 8.04 9.04
N GLU A 75 -25.31 9.13 9.21
CA GLU A 75 -26.77 9.14 9.05
C GLU A 75 -27.21 9.48 7.61
N ASN A 76 -26.27 9.84 6.73
CA ASN A 76 -26.54 10.15 5.34
C ASN A 76 -26.64 8.88 4.47
N PHE A 77 -27.78 8.22 4.47
CA PHE A 77 -28.05 7.04 3.63
C PHE A 77 -28.08 7.32 2.12
N GLY A 78 -27.97 8.58 1.69
CA GLY A 78 -27.74 8.95 0.30
C GLY A 78 -26.28 8.82 -0.13
N ASP A 79 -25.35 8.70 0.82
CA ASP A 79 -23.93 8.42 0.56
C ASP A 79 -23.73 6.90 0.33
N PRO A 80 -23.27 6.49 -0.87
CA PRO A 80 -22.98 5.09 -1.14
C PRO A 80 -21.96 4.46 -0.16
N GLN A 81 -21.04 5.24 0.42
CA GLN A 81 -20.08 4.73 1.39
C GLN A 81 -20.75 4.30 2.70
N VAL A 82 -21.76 5.04 3.15
CA VAL A 82 -22.58 4.66 4.32
C VAL A 82 -23.30 3.34 4.05
N ALA A 83 -23.83 3.15 2.83
CA ALA A 83 -24.45 1.88 2.45
C ALA A 83 -23.46 0.72 2.40
N ILE A 84 -22.23 0.95 1.90
CA ILE A 84 -21.15 -0.06 1.89
C ILE A 84 -20.77 -0.48 3.31
N ASN A 85 -20.77 0.45 4.28
CA ASN A 85 -20.53 0.15 5.69
C ASN A 85 -21.59 -0.77 6.32
N SER A 86 -22.74 -1.00 5.67
CA SER A 86 -23.71 -2.00 6.14
C SER A 86 -23.41 -3.43 5.66
N LEU A 87 -22.36 -3.62 4.85
CA LEU A 87 -22.00 -4.92 4.30
C LEU A 87 -21.10 -5.70 5.27
N ASP A 88 -21.43 -6.99 5.43
CA ASP A 88 -20.60 -7.99 6.12
C ASP A 88 -19.58 -8.57 5.13
N GLY A 89 -18.52 -7.80 4.88
CA GLY A 89 -17.45 -8.23 4.00
C GLY A 89 -17.36 -7.51 2.66
N TRP A 90 -16.33 -7.91 1.92
CA TRP A 90 -16.10 -7.48 0.54
C TRP A 90 -16.75 -8.44 -0.45
N SER A 91 -17.06 -7.93 -1.64
CA SER A 91 -17.61 -8.76 -2.72
C SER A 91 -16.58 -9.80 -3.20
N ALA A 92 -17.02 -11.04 -3.37
CA ALA A 92 -16.21 -12.15 -3.89
C ALA A 92 -15.95 -12.08 -5.42
N LEU A 93 -16.60 -11.16 -6.14
CA LEU A 93 -16.54 -11.06 -7.60
C LEU A 93 -16.27 -9.63 -8.10
N ALA A 94 -16.32 -8.63 -7.23
CA ALA A 94 -16.10 -7.26 -7.67
C ALA A 94 -14.62 -7.08 -8.08
N PRO A 95 -14.36 -6.46 -9.25
CA PRO A 95 -13.04 -5.97 -9.55
C PRO A 95 -12.58 -4.99 -8.49
N PHE A 96 -11.29 -4.99 -8.22
CA PHE A 96 -10.72 -4.02 -7.32
C PHE A 96 -9.46 -3.38 -7.87
N ALA A 97 -9.31 -2.10 -7.56
CA ALA A 97 -8.33 -1.23 -8.18
C ALA A 97 -7.13 -1.01 -7.26
N ILE A 98 -5.95 -1.01 -7.87
CA ILE A 98 -4.72 -0.55 -7.23
C ILE A 98 -4.27 0.67 -8.00
N ASN A 99 -4.17 1.78 -7.28
CA ASN A 99 -3.68 3.04 -7.82
C ASN A 99 -2.19 3.16 -7.55
N PHE A 100 -1.54 3.98 -8.37
CA PHE A 100 -0.15 4.32 -8.25
C PHE A 100 0.00 5.83 -8.34
N HIS A 101 1.02 6.37 -7.67
CA HIS A 101 1.38 7.77 -7.76
C HIS A 101 2.85 7.89 -8.16
N ALA A 102 3.13 8.91 -8.97
CA ALA A 102 4.49 9.28 -9.34
C ALA A 102 4.79 10.70 -8.84
N ASN A 103 6.04 10.95 -8.45
CA ASN A 103 6.50 12.29 -8.09
C ASN A 103 6.82 13.17 -9.31
N ASP A 104 6.78 12.59 -10.52
CA ASP A 104 6.98 13.26 -11.80
C ASP A 104 5.86 12.84 -12.77
N ALA A 105 5.18 13.82 -13.38
CA ALA A 105 4.04 13.60 -14.27
C ALA A 105 4.39 12.90 -15.60
N SER A 106 5.68 12.81 -15.95
CA SER A 106 6.16 12.08 -17.13
C SER A 106 6.27 10.56 -16.90
N LEU A 107 6.31 10.12 -15.64
CA LEU A 107 6.29 8.70 -15.32
C LEU A 107 4.86 8.15 -15.34
N THR A 108 4.72 7.01 -16.00
CA THR A 108 3.48 6.23 -16.05
C THR A 108 3.79 4.77 -15.76
N LEU A 109 2.77 3.99 -15.42
CA LEU A 109 2.91 2.55 -15.25
C LEU A 109 3.23 1.93 -16.60
N ASN A 110 4.26 1.06 -16.67
CA ASN A 110 4.51 0.26 -17.86
C ASN A 110 3.46 -0.86 -17.96
N PRO A 111 2.53 -0.82 -18.93
CA PRO A 111 1.45 -1.80 -19.02
C PRO A 111 1.95 -3.23 -19.28
N SER A 112 3.13 -3.39 -19.91
CA SER A 112 3.71 -4.72 -20.17
C SER A 112 4.23 -5.42 -18.92
N SER A 113 4.45 -4.67 -17.83
CA SER A 113 4.87 -5.21 -16.54
C SER A 113 3.70 -5.72 -15.68
N VAL A 114 2.47 -5.37 -16.05
CA VAL A 114 1.24 -5.74 -15.36
C VAL A 114 0.85 -7.18 -15.74
N VAL A 115 1.56 -8.12 -15.13
CA VAL A 115 1.40 -9.55 -15.39
C VAL A 115 1.07 -10.28 -14.09
N GLY A 116 -0.07 -10.98 -14.06
CA GLY A 116 -0.44 -11.84 -12.94
C GLY A 116 0.54 -13.01 -12.80
N GLY A 117 0.96 -13.31 -11.56
CA GLY A 117 1.99 -14.30 -11.26
C GLY A 117 3.43 -13.81 -11.48
N ALA A 118 3.62 -12.52 -11.78
CA ALA A 118 4.94 -11.89 -11.83
C ALA A 118 4.96 -10.54 -11.11
N GLY A 119 4.23 -9.54 -11.63
CA GLY A 119 4.10 -8.22 -11.00
C GLY A 119 3.05 -8.19 -9.90
N VAL A 120 2.03 -9.05 -10.01
CA VAL A 120 0.88 -9.10 -9.11
C VAL A 120 0.52 -10.55 -8.79
N HIS A 121 0.57 -10.88 -7.51
CA HIS A 121 0.21 -12.20 -6.99
C HIS A 121 -1.00 -12.07 -6.06
N VAL A 122 -1.86 -13.07 -6.07
CA VAL A 122 -3.01 -13.16 -5.16
C VAL A 122 -2.94 -14.49 -4.43
N PHE A 123 -2.92 -14.45 -3.10
CA PHE A 123 -2.82 -15.61 -2.24
C PHE A 123 -4.09 -15.76 -1.42
N GLN A 124 -4.60 -16.98 -1.32
CA GLN A 124 -5.55 -17.32 -0.27
C GLN A 124 -4.77 -17.55 1.02
N VAL A 125 -5.23 -16.98 2.14
CA VAL A 125 -4.47 -16.95 3.39
C VAL A 125 -5.32 -17.35 4.60
N ASN A 126 -4.66 -17.88 5.63
CA ASN A 126 -5.23 -18.01 6.96
C ASN A 126 -4.99 -16.72 7.74
N THR A 127 -5.99 -16.28 8.51
CA THR A 127 -5.88 -15.13 9.42
C THR A 127 -6.26 -15.53 10.85
N LEU A 128 -5.62 -14.88 11.83
CA LEU A 128 -5.98 -15.04 13.23
C LEU A 128 -7.14 -14.11 13.58
N ARG A 129 -8.36 -14.65 13.58
CA ARG A 129 -9.61 -13.91 13.82
C ARG A 129 -9.97 -13.88 15.31
N ALA A 130 -9.37 -12.96 16.06
CA ALA A 130 -9.72 -12.74 17.46
C ALA A 130 -11.20 -12.35 17.62
N GLU A 131 -11.83 -12.73 18.73
CA GLU A 131 -13.24 -12.38 18.97
C GLU A 131 -13.43 -10.86 19.13
N VAL A 132 -14.42 -10.30 18.43
CA VAL A 132 -14.83 -8.88 18.57
C VAL A 132 -15.89 -8.70 19.66
N ALA A 133 -16.59 -9.77 20.01
CA ALA A 133 -17.52 -9.88 21.12
C ALA A 133 -17.58 -11.36 21.56
N PRO A 134 -18.07 -11.69 22.79
CA PRO A 134 -18.08 -13.06 23.27
C PRO A 134 -18.75 -14.04 22.28
N GLY A 135 -17.96 -14.99 21.75
CA GLY A 135 -18.41 -15.98 20.79
C GLY A 135 -18.59 -15.48 19.34
N ILE A 136 -18.20 -14.23 19.04
CA ILE A 136 -18.24 -13.64 17.70
C ILE A 136 -16.81 -13.48 17.18
N PRO A 137 -16.33 -14.34 16.27
CA PRO A 137 -15.01 -14.19 15.67
C PRO A 137 -14.97 -12.92 14.82
N GLY A 138 -13.92 -12.11 14.98
CA GLY A 138 -13.74 -10.89 14.19
C GLY A 138 -13.69 -11.18 12.69
N PRO A 139 -13.92 -10.18 11.82
CA PRO A 139 -14.00 -10.41 10.37
C PRO A 139 -12.66 -10.80 9.77
N THR A 140 -11.55 -10.33 10.37
CA THR A 140 -10.18 -10.55 9.90
C THR A 140 -9.17 -10.47 11.05
N GLY A 141 -7.89 -10.57 10.74
CA GLY A 141 -6.77 -10.36 11.66
C GLY A 141 -5.42 -10.59 10.99
N PRO A 142 -4.33 -10.71 11.76
CA PRO A 142 -3.00 -10.95 11.20
C PRO A 142 -2.97 -12.22 10.33
N VAL A 143 -2.33 -12.14 9.18
CA VAL A 143 -2.08 -13.32 8.33
C VAL A 143 -1.14 -14.28 9.06
N THR A 144 -1.48 -15.57 9.10
CA THR A 144 -0.70 -16.60 9.81
C THR A 144 0.00 -17.55 8.85
N SER A 145 -0.58 -17.83 7.68
CA SER A 145 0.04 -18.64 6.63
C SER A 145 -0.61 -18.41 5.27
N VAL A 146 0.14 -18.69 4.20
CA VAL A 146 -0.42 -18.87 2.85
C VAL A 146 -1.06 -20.26 2.77
N ILE A 147 -2.26 -20.33 2.18
CA ILE A 147 -2.92 -21.60 1.84
C ILE A 147 -2.48 -22.03 0.45
N ARG A 148 -2.58 -21.13 -0.53
CA ARG A 148 -2.17 -21.31 -1.91
C ARG A 148 -2.10 -19.97 -2.65
N GLU A 149 -1.35 -19.94 -3.74
CA GLU A 149 -1.48 -18.89 -4.76
C GLU A 149 -2.69 -19.19 -5.67
N LEU A 150 -3.40 -18.14 -6.08
CA LEU A 150 -4.43 -18.23 -7.11
C LEU A 150 -3.77 -18.26 -8.49
N THR A 151 -4.40 -18.95 -9.43
CA THR A 151 -3.86 -19.14 -10.78
C THR A 151 -4.21 -17.94 -11.68
N PRO A 152 -3.23 -17.17 -12.17
CA PRO A 152 -3.48 -16.06 -13.09
C PRO A 152 -4.11 -16.54 -14.40
N ASN A 153 -5.00 -15.73 -14.99
CA ASN A 153 -5.80 -16.01 -16.18
C ASN A 153 -6.78 -17.19 -16.08
N LEU A 154 -6.86 -17.84 -14.91
CA LEU A 154 -7.86 -18.87 -14.60
C LEU A 154 -8.81 -18.42 -13.50
N GLU A 155 -8.27 -17.92 -12.38
CA GLU A 155 -9.03 -17.47 -11.19
C GLU A 155 -9.10 -15.94 -11.08
N TYR A 156 -8.11 -15.23 -11.65
CA TYR A 156 -8.12 -13.78 -11.77
C TYR A 156 -7.34 -13.29 -12.99
N VAL A 157 -7.69 -12.10 -13.49
CA VAL A 157 -6.93 -11.36 -14.51
C VAL A 157 -6.48 -10.03 -13.92
N VAL A 158 -5.30 -9.57 -14.32
CA VAL A 158 -4.79 -8.23 -13.98
C VAL A 158 -4.69 -7.42 -15.26
N THR A 159 -5.22 -6.20 -15.25
CA THR A 159 -5.15 -5.29 -16.39
C THR A 159 -4.83 -3.87 -15.96
N PRO A 160 -4.01 -3.12 -16.70
CA PRO A 160 -3.99 -1.66 -16.60
C PRO A 160 -5.39 -1.10 -16.86
N THR A 161 -5.79 -0.12 -16.06
CA THR A 161 -7.04 0.63 -16.26
C THR A 161 -6.78 2.10 -16.59
N SER A 162 -5.58 2.59 -16.32
CA SER A 162 -5.10 3.91 -16.73
C SER A 162 -3.57 3.91 -16.81
N SER A 163 -2.96 5.08 -17.00
CA SER A 163 -1.51 5.29 -16.88
C SER A 163 -0.97 5.11 -15.46
N SER A 164 -1.83 5.01 -14.45
CA SER A 164 -1.44 4.95 -13.03
C SER A 164 -2.38 4.09 -12.19
N SER A 165 -3.04 3.10 -12.81
CA SER A 165 -3.89 2.16 -12.08
C SER A 165 -3.99 0.82 -12.80
N ILE A 166 -4.20 -0.23 -12.01
CA ILE A 166 -4.56 -1.57 -12.48
C ILE A 166 -5.86 -2.00 -11.82
N ALA A 167 -6.53 -2.97 -12.42
CA ALA A 167 -7.60 -3.73 -11.80
C ALA A 167 -7.21 -5.20 -11.71
N ILE A 168 -7.54 -5.81 -10.57
CA ILE A 168 -7.54 -7.25 -10.35
C ILE A 168 -9.00 -7.70 -10.46
N ILE A 169 -9.27 -8.58 -11.40
CA ILE A 169 -10.62 -9.00 -11.77
C ILE A 169 -10.73 -10.51 -11.52
N PRO A 170 -11.50 -10.95 -10.51
CA PRO A 170 -11.84 -12.35 -10.35
C PRO A 170 -12.58 -12.86 -11.61
N THR A 171 -12.13 -13.97 -12.18
CA THR A 171 -12.82 -14.65 -13.31
C THR A 171 -13.85 -15.66 -12.81
N THR A 172 -13.68 -16.10 -11.57
CA THR A 172 -14.62 -16.88 -10.80
C THR A 172 -14.77 -16.24 -9.41
N PRO A 173 -15.93 -16.34 -8.76
CA PRO A 173 -16.05 -15.88 -7.39
C PRO A 173 -15.00 -16.51 -6.49
N PHE A 174 -14.32 -15.66 -5.73
CA PHE A 174 -13.47 -16.09 -4.64
C PHE A 174 -14.30 -16.84 -3.58
N GLU A 175 -13.64 -17.73 -2.85
CA GLU A 175 -14.28 -18.47 -1.75
C GLU A 175 -14.82 -17.48 -0.71
N GLN A 176 -16.08 -17.66 -0.34
CA GLN A 176 -16.72 -16.85 0.70
C GLN A 176 -16.08 -17.17 2.06
N GLN A 177 -16.08 -16.17 2.96
CA GLN A 177 -15.50 -16.29 4.30
C GLN A 177 -14.01 -16.67 4.34
N ALA A 178 -13.28 -16.41 3.24
CA ALA A 178 -11.84 -16.60 3.14
C ALA A 178 -11.10 -15.26 3.08
N GLY A 179 -9.84 -15.26 3.53
CA GLY A 179 -8.93 -14.12 3.43
C GLY A 179 -8.06 -14.20 2.18
N TYR A 180 -7.81 -13.06 1.56
CA TYR A 180 -6.91 -12.95 0.40
C TYR A 180 -5.88 -11.85 0.63
N MET A 181 -4.64 -12.15 0.25
CA MET A 181 -3.52 -11.22 0.30
C MET A 181 -3.03 -10.96 -1.12
N VAL A 182 -2.92 -9.69 -1.47
CA VAL A 182 -2.41 -9.25 -2.77
C VAL A 182 -1.00 -8.74 -2.58
N VAL A 183 -0.07 -9.28 -3.36
CA VAL A 183 1.35 -8.90 -3.32
C VAL A 183 1.74 -8.27 -4.64
N LEU A 184 2.29 -7.06 -4.55
CA LEU A 184 2.90 -6.36 -5.68
C LEU A 184 4.40 -6.52 -5.57
N THR A 185 5.05 -6.85 -6.68
CA THR A 185 6.50 -7.09 -6.72
C THR A 185 7.21 -6.02 -7.54
N ASN A 186 8.54 -6.00 -7.42
CA ASN A 186 9.43 -5.17 -8.22
C ASN A 186 9.48 -5.59 -9.71
N ALA A 187 8.73 -6.61 -10.14
CA ALA A 187 8.53 -6.89 -11.56
C ALA A 187 7.59 -5.86 -12.21
N LEU A 188 6.77 -5.15 -11.44
CA LEU A 188 6.09 -3.94 -11.90
C LEU A 188 7.12 -2.83 -12.13
N THR A 189 6.99 -2.15 -13.27
CA THR A 189 7.91 -1.07 -13.66
C THR A 189 7.18 0.18 -14.12
N ASP A 190 7.86 1.32 -14.04
CA ASP A 190 7.44 2.56 -14.69
C ASP A 190 7.78 2.55 -16.20
N SER A 191 7.33 3.57 -16.91
CA SER A 191 7.54 3.78 -18.35
C SER A 191 9.00 3.96 -18.75
N ALA A 192 9.90 4.23 -17.79
CA ALA A 192 11.35 4.29 -17.98
C ALA A 192 12.03 2.94 -17.69
N GLY A 193 11.28 1.92 -17.29
CA GLY A 193 11.77 0.57 -16.99
C GLY A 193 12.31 0.41 -15.57
N ASN A 194 12.13 1.39 -14.68
CA ASN A 194 12.56 1.25 -13.29
C ASN A 194 11.53 0.44 -12.50
N PRO A 195 11.96 -0.47 -11.61
CA PRO A 195 11.07 -1.12 -10.66
C PRO A 195 10.34 -0.11 -9.79
N LEU A 196 9.03 -0.33 -9.59
CA LEU A 196 8.26 0.48 -8.66
C LEU A 196 8.85 0.41 -7.25
N GLN A 197 8.77 1.52 -6.53
CA GLN A 197 9.22 1.60 -5.15
C GLN A 197 8.04 1.39 -4.19
N ALA A 198 8.35 1.05 -2.94
CA ALA A 198 7.37 1.04 -1.88
C ALA A 198 6.87 2.46 -1.57
N ASP A 199 5.58 2.61 -1.26
CA ASP A 199 5.07 3.81 -0.60
C ASP A 199 5.82 4.03 0.73
N PHE A 200 5.97 5.27 1.16
CA PHE A 200 6.64 5.62 2.40
C PHE A 200 6.00 4.96 3.64
N GLU A 201 4.66 4.92 3.72
CA GLU A 201 4.00 4.32 4.88
C GLU A 201 4.10 2.79 4.85
N TYR A 202 3.98 2.17 3.67
CA TYR A 202 4.24 0.73 3.53
C TYR A 202 5.71 0.39 3.83
N PHE A 203 6.67 1.20 3.36
CA PHE A 203 8.10 1.06 3.64
C PHE A 203 8.37 1.11 5.16
N SER A 204 7.71 2.02 5.85
CA SER A 204 7.78 2.12 7.32
C SER A 204 7.12 0.91 7.99
N ALA A 205 5.96 0.49 7.50
CA ALA A 205 5.18 -0.61 8.04
C ALA A 205 5.83 -1.99 7.82
N LYS A 206 6.59 -2.19 6.74
CA LYS A 206 7.33 -3.45 6.49
C LYS A 206 8.62 -3.57 7.28
N SER A 207 9.03 -2.54 8.03
CA SER A 207 10.18 -2.63 8.91
C SER A 207 9.89 -3.60 10.07
N PRO A 208 10.84 -4.48 10.43
CA PRO A 208 10.70 -5.33 11.61
C PRO A 208 10.89 -4.56 12.92
N THR A 209 11.39 -3.32 12.85
CA THR A 209 11.66 -2.50 14.03
C THR A 209 10.37 -1.81 14.48
N PRO A 210 9.95 -1.97 15.75
CA PRO A 210 8.79 -1.25 16.28
C PRO A 210 8.93 0.26 16.13
N ILE A 211 7.84 0.92 15.76
CA ILE A 211 7.77 2.38 15.68
C ILE A 211 7.63 2.92 17.12
N PRO A 212 8.55 3.78 17.59
CA PRO A 212 8.46 4.34 18.93
C PRO A 212 7.18 5.17 19.11
N ALA A 213 6.57 5.11 20.29
CA ALA A 213 5.38 5.91 20.62
C ALA A 213 5.63 7.44 20.55
N SER A 214 6.89 7.88 20.60
CA SER A 214 7.29 9.28 20.42
C SER A 214 7.45 9.71 18.96
N SER A 215 7.33 8.78 18.00
CA SER A 215 7.46 9.06 16.57
C SER A 215 6.20 9.73 16.03
N SER A 216 6.35 10.58 15.01
CA SER A 216 5.21 11.09 14.23
C SER A 216 4.44 9.97 13.52
N LEU A 217 5.05 8.79 13.35
CA LEU A 217 4.44 7.61 12.74
C LEU A 217 3.87 6.61 13.76
N ALA A 218 3.79 6.96 15.05
CA ALA A 218 3.36 6.04 16.10
C ALA A 218 2.01 5.37 15.83
N ALA A 219 1.09 6.07 15.16
CA ALA A 219 -0.22 5.54 14.77
C ALA A 219 -0.14 4.37 13.77
N LEU A 220 0.98 4.21 13.06
CA LEU A 220 1.21 3.09 12.13
C LEU A 220 1.70 1.82 12.82
N GLU A 221 2.04 1.82 14.10
CA GLU A 221 2.57 0.61 14.76
C GLU A 221 1.62 -0.61 14.67
N PRO A 222 0.30 -0.49 14.86
CA PRO A 222 -0.60 -1.62 14.65
C PRO A 222 -0.59 -2.11 13.19
N VAL A 223 -0.54 -1.20 12.22
CA VAL A 223 -0.45 -1.53 10.79
C VAL A 223 0.88 -2.23 10.49
N ARG A 224 1.98 -1.76 11.07
CA ARG A 224 3.32 -2.37 10.95
C ARG A 224 3.28 -3.85 11.37
N GLN A 225 2.60 -4.18 12.46
CA GLN A 225 2.47 -5.57 12.91
C GLN A 225 1.69 -6.44 11.92
N LEU A 226 0.59 -5.92 11.36
CA LEU A 226 -0.18 -6.63 10.33
C LEU A 226 0.62 -6.83 9.05
N VAL A 227 1.32 -5.79 8.58
CA VAL A 227 2.20 -5.87 7.40
C VAL A 227 3.31 -6.88 7.62
N ASN A 228 4.00 -6.87 8.77
CA ASN A 228 5.05 -7.87 9.05
C ASN A 228 4.52 -9.31 9.09
N ALA A 229 3.27 -9.52 9.54
CA ALA A 229 2.64 -10.83 9.48
C ALA A 229 2.39 -11.29 8.03
N MET A 230 1.95 -10.36 7.16
CA MET A 230 1.81 -10.59 5.72
C MET A 230 3.14 -10.89 5.04
N GLU A 231 4.19 -10.09 5.30
CA GLU A 231 5.54 -10.30 4.76
C GLU A 231 6.10 -11.68 5.17
N ALA A 232 5.96 -12.03 6.45
CA ALA A 232 6.44 -13.32 6.96
C ALA A 232 5.71 -14.51 6.32
N ALA A 233 4.41 -14.39 6.06
CA ALA A 233 3.65 -15.43 5.38
C ALA A 233 4.02 -15.54 3.89
N ALA A 234 4.26 -14.41 3.22
CA ALA A 234 4.69 -14.36 1.82
C ALA A 234 6.10 -14.95 1.63
N ASP A 235 7.02 -14.73 2.56
CA ASP A 235 8.38 -15.29 2.51
C ASP A 235 8.43 -16.81 2.80
N ALA A 236 7.40 -17.35 3.45
CA ALA A 236 7.32 -18.75 3.85
C ALA A 236 6.56 -19.66 2.87
N GLY A 237 5.78 -19.09 1.95
CA GLY A 237 5.02 -19.79 0.92
C GLY A 237 5.83 -20.04 -0.35
#